data_AF-A0A954U099-F1
#
_entry.id   AF-A0A954U099-F1
#
_cell.length_a   1.000
_cell.length_b   1.000
_cell.length_c   1.000
_cell.angle_alpha   90.00
_cell.angle_beta   90.00
_cell.angle_gamma   90.00
#
_symmetry.space_group_name_H-M   'P 1'
#
loop_
_entity.id
_entity.type
_entity.pdbx_description
1 polymer ?
#
loop_
_entity_poly.entity_id
_entity_poly.type
_entity_poly.pdbx_seq_one_letter_code
_entity_poly.pdbx_strand_id
1 'polypeptide(L)'
;MIPVCKRHWFLLVSITALWIAGQPASQPLFGAAQAVEPTVETNDGDAEKADEESKEEESEDARHLREFKELSDEIKAELEKRRQAADKSLDSLAQIREKFRDEYREVTKQLRVPQSESSISNLERQRLSDRKKVLGLHLWQADAIEPFVASNGVTAHDLSNRLHVFTNTRNEFMLKHHDKIQELHQLIGNLQNEIVQRGMNRRDHDEMSRLQNYHYNLDELDRELVDGAGESIEPPVVAPTDHFLESIEQEIRRIVQLKWDGRRLIVDLGRWEEPFGGGSVADSRNLILESLTKRGFVLNQEDHFSSYRHILNQNSSSLTLLFQNLMYHATQRSNHSMGMTQGLNGSQGVASFEVDRLRMRVEVTATAFTMTLHERLAPYRSVEISSNQDGRFRITVLGEQVTALIQQPNGNVRVLESYDDKVLTASANSCVDLYAEHTDFFEHLLQEFAAIGIGKPPTRFEPPIADRVVRLLEIAEIDVEANFARLTADLDSLDYTKREAASQELTRDVEAYAPRLEQLFEDDAASLELRSRAQRILEGYAKQQRGPDELVQELKLVDDPIYLANLLGKRPPEDFPRIASRLEKLTGQSLGNDPAAWRDWLSKQPRP
;
A
#
# COMPACT_ATOMS: atom_id res chain seq x y z
N MET A 1 -9.87 -18.60 -54.85
CA MET A 1 -8.93 -17.90 -55.75
C MET A 1 -9.38 -16.45 -55.91
N ILE A 2 -8.90 -15.56 -55.04
CA ILE A 2 -8.80 -14.08 -55.18
C ILE A 2 -7.60 -13.70 -54.27
N PRO A 3 -6.65 -12.84 -54.68
CA PRO A 3 -5.29 -12.87 -54.16
C PRO A 3 -5.07 -12.06 -52.88
N VAL A 4 -4.13 -12.58 -52.09
CA VAL A 4 -3.62 -12.10 -50.81
C VAL A 4 -2.73 -10.86 -51.02
N CYS A 5 -3.14 -9.70 -50.51
CA CYS A 5 -2.28 -8.55 -50.33
C CYS A 5 -1.41 -8.73 -49.08
N LYS A 6 -0.20 -9.25 -49.29
CA LYS A 6 0.94 -9.13 -48.36
C LYS A 6 1.42 -7.69 -48.34
N ARG A 7 1.14 -6.94 -47.28
CA ARG A 7 1.88 -5.73 -46.85
C ARG A 7 1.26 -5.26 -45.54
N HIS A 8 1.82 -5.66 -44.40
CA HIS A 8 1.68 -5.01 -43.07
C HIS A 8 2.62 -5.76 -42.08
N TRP A 9 3.92 -5.80 -42.37
CA TRP A 9 4.91 -6.48 -41.51
C TRP A 9 6.22 -5.69 -41.33
N PHE A 10 6.14 -4.36 -41.35
CA PHE A 10 7.29 -3.49 -41.04
C PHE A 10 6.79 -2.17 -40.46
N LEU A 11 6.50 -2.15 -39.15
CA LEU A 11 6.21 -0.92 -38.41
C LEU A 11 6.35 -1.17 -36.89
N LEU A 12 7.56 -1.54 -36.45
CA LEU A 12 7.89 -1.58 -35.01
C LEU A 12 9.40 -1.53 -34.68
N VAL A 13 10.24 -0.94 -35.55
CA VAL A 13 11.70 -0.79 -35.29
C VAL A 13 12.24 0.64 -35.59
N SER A 14 11.39 1.65 -35.81
CA SER A 14 11.86 2.98 -36.29
C SER A 14 11.70 4.15 -35.31
N ILE A 15 11.85 3.93 -34.00
CA ILE A 15 11.91 5.02 -33.00
C ILE A 15 13.09 4.78 -32.05
N THR A 16 14.32 4.80 -32.58
CA THR A 16 15.55 4.83 -31.75
C THR A 16 16.77 5.35 -32.52
N ALA A 17 16.61 6.34 -33.41
CA ALA A 17 17.72 6.86 -34.23
C ALA A 17 17.65 8.37 -34.53
N LEU A 18 17.24 9.20 -33.56
CA LEU A 18 17.27 10.66 -33.71
C LEU A 18 17.54 11.36 -32.37
N TRP A 19 18.75 11.14 -31.82
CA TRP A 19 19.31 12.02 -30.78
C TRP A 19 20.85 12.00 -30.76
N ILE A 20 21.48 12.11 -31.92
CA ILE A 20 22.92 12.42 -32.05
C ILE A 20 23.09 13.39 -33.22
N ALA A 21 23.03 14.69 -32.95
CA ALA A 21 23.68 15.76 -33.72
C ALA A 21 23.31 17.12 -33.11
N GLY A 22 24.28 17.83 -32.53
CA GLY A 22 24.05 19.22 -32.11
C GLY A 22 25.07 19.78 -31.12
N GLN A 23 26.36 19.70 -31.40
CA GLN A 23 27.33 20.65 -30.82
C GLN A 23 27.53 21.83 -31.79
N PRO A 24 27.78 23.03 -31.25
CA PRO A 24 28.84 23.85 -31.81
C PRO A 24 29.89 24.24 -30.77
N ALA A 25 31.15 24.17 -31.20
CA ALA A 25 32.34 24.65 -30.51
C ALA A 25 32.68 26.09 -30.91
N SER A 26 33.13 26.91 -29.95
CA SER A 26 34.09 28.04 -30.12
C SER A 26 34.32 28.66 -28.73
N GLN A 27 35.43 28.37 -28.04
CA GLN A 27 36.75 29.06 -28.03
C GLN A 27 36.90 30.16 -26.95
N PRO A 28 38.14 30.44 -26.48
CA PRO A 28 38.46 30.73 -25.08
C PRO A 28 38.85 32.19 -24.80
N LEU A 29 38.84 32.61 -23.53
CA LEU A 29 39.50 33.84 -23.08
C LEU A 29 40.30 33.61 -21.79
N PHE A 30 41.62 33.71 -21.95
CA PHE A 30 42.61 33.93 -20.90
C PHE A 30 42.42 35.32 -20.27
N GLY A 31 42.54 35.40 -18.95
CA GLY A 31 42.71 36.66 -18.21
C GLY A 31 43.72 36.45 -17.10
N ALA A 32 44.94 36.96 -17.30
CA ALA A 32 46.03 36.92 -16.34
C ALA A 32 45.76 37.86 -15.15
N ALA A 33 45.98 37.38 -13.93
CA ALA A 33 46.03 38.23 -12.73
C ALA A 33 47.50 38.39 -12.30
N GLN A 34 47.93 39.65 -12.22
CA GLN A 34 49.27 40.08 -11.81
C GLN A 34 49.47 39.92 -10.31
N ALA A 35 50.67 39.49 -9.94
CA ALA A 35 51.19 39.51 -8.57
C ALA A 35 51.57 40.95 -8.19
N VAL A 36 51.19 41.37 -6.98
CA VAL A 36 51.64 42.61 -6.34
C VAL A 36 52.41 42.21 -5.09
N GLU A 37 53.70 42.54 -5.06
CA GLU A 37 54.57 42.47 -3.89
C GLU A 37 54.26 43.64 -2.94
N PRO A 38 54.26 43.45 -1.61
CA PRO A 38 54.35 44.56 -0.68
C PRO A 38 55.80 44.79 -0.24
N THR A 39 56.26 46.01 -0.49
CA THR A 39 57.50 46.61 0.01
C THR A 39 57.46 46.75 1.54
N VAL A 40 58.55 46.35 2.17
CA VAL A 40 58.88 46.52 3.58
C VAL A 40 59.49 47.91 3.78
N GLU A 41 58.87 48.74 4.63
CA GLU A 41 59.54 49.90 5.24
C GLU A 41 59.68 49.65 6.74
N THR A 42 60.93 49.46 7.14
CA THR A 42 61.42 49.45 8.51
C THR A 42 61.45 50.88 9.06
N ASN A 43 60.93 51.09 10.26
CA ASN A 43 61.28 52.24 11.08
C ASN A 43 61.50 51.75 12.52
N ASP A 44 62.78 51.64 12.89
CA ASP A 44 63.25 51.52 14.27
C ASP A 44 63.33 52.92 14.88
N GLY A 45 62.90 53.06 16.14
CA GLY A 45 63.00 54.30 16.90
C GLY A 45 62.65 54.08 18.37
N ASP A 46 63.70 54.00 19.18
CA ASP A 46 63.76 53.70 20.61
C ASP A 46 62.93 54.57 21.56
N ALA A 47 62.74 53.98 22.76
CA ALA A 47 62.85 54.57 24.10
C ALA A 47 61.56 54.51 24.94
N GLU A 48 61.41 53.53 25.83
CA GLU A 48 61.91 53.48 27.22
C GLU A 48 61.11 54.39 28.20
N LYS A 49 60.48 53.73 29.17
CA LYS A 49 59.88 54.22 30.45
C LYS A 49 58.45 54.78 30.44
N ALA A 50 57.50 53.90 30.77
CA ALA A 50 56.43 54.17 31.74
C ALA A 50 55.89 52.82 32.25
N ASP A 51 56.64 52.23 33.16
CA ASP A 51 56.16 51.15 34.04
C ASP A 51 55.51 51.83 35.25
N GLU A 52 54.48 51.19 35.83
CA GLU A 52 53.68 51.63 36.99
C GLU A 52 52.42 52.48 36.72
N GLU A 53 51.48 51.96 35.91
CA GLU A 53 50.03 52.07 36.22
C GLU A 53 49.12 51.12 35.39
N SER A 54 49.59 49.92 35.00
CA SER A 54 48.74 48.93 34.34
C SER A 54 48.01 48.03 35.36
N LYS A 55 47.08 48.62 36.12
CA LYS A 55 46.04 47.83 36.80
C LYS A 55 45.06 47.34 35.75
N GLU A 56 45.31 46.14 35.26
CA GLU A 56 44.35 45.17 34.72
C GLU A 56 43.07 45.78 34.10
N GLU A 57 43.20 46.62 33.07
CA GLU A 57 42.21 46.58 32.01
C GLU A 57 42.49 45.28 31.27
N GLU A 58 41.84 44.21 31.72
CA GLU A 58 41.65 43.03 30.89
C GLU A 58 41.15 43.55 29.53
N SER A 59 42.01 43.48 28.52
CA SER A 59 41.72 44.09 27.23
C SER A 59 40.37 43.55 26.76
N GLU A 60 39.56 44.40 26.14
CA GLU A 60 38.21 44.03 25.68
C GLU A 60 38.22 42.68 24.92
N ASP A 61 39.31 42.41 24.19
CA ASP A 61 39.66 41.14 23.54
C ASP A 61 39.71 39.92 24.48
N ALA A 62 40.37 40.05 25.64
CA ALA A 62 40.50 38.98 26.62
C ALA A 62 39.15 38.67 27.26
N ARG A 63 38.32 39.69 27.50
CA ARG A 63 36.93 39.52 27.96
C ARG A 63 36.09 38.78 26.91
N HIS A 64 36.13 39.20 25.65
CA HIS A 64 35.37 38.54 24.58
C HIS A 64 35.85 37.12 24.28
N LEU A 65 37.15 36.84 24.37
CA LEU A 65 37.68 35.49 24.24
C LEU A 65 37.21 34.58 25.39
N ARG A 66 37.09 35.13 26.60
CA ARG A 66 36.54 34.44 27.76
C ARG A 66 35.05 34.15 27.59
N GLU A 67 34.25 35.15 27.21
CA GLU A 67 32.81 35.00 26.91
C GLU A 67 32.57 33.94 25.81
N PHE A 68 33.40 33.93 24.77
CA PHE A 68 33.32 32.94 23.69
C PHE A 68 33.65 31.52 24.17
N LYS A 69 34.70 31.36 24.99
CA LYS A 69 35.05 30.07 25.59
C LYS A 69 33.94 29.56 26.51
N GLU A 70 33.39 30.43 27.34
CA GLU A 70 32.27 30.10 28.24
C GLU A 70 31.04 29.66 27.45
N LEU A 71 30.66 30.37 26.38
CA LEU A 71 29.55 29.97 25.50
C LEU A 71 29.84 28.64 24.80
N SER A 72 31.07 28.42 24.33
CA SER A 72 31.47 27.16 23.70
C SER A 72 31.40 25.99 24.68
N ASP A 73 31.80 26.19 25.94
CA ASP A 73 31.79 25.16 26.97
C ASP A 73 30.37 24.91 27.49
N GLU A 74 29.52 25.93 27.56
CA GLU A 74 28.08 25.79 27.83
C GLU A 74 27.38 24.93 26.76
N ILE A 75 27.66 25.20 25.48
CA ILE A 75 27.13 24.40 24.36
C ILE A 75 27.60 22.95 24.46
N LYS A 76 28.88 22.71 24.78
CA LYS A 76 29.40 21.33 24.98
C LYS A 76 28.74 20.63 26.17
N ALA A 77 28.56 21.32 27.29
CA ALA A 77 27.95 20.74 28.49
C ALA A 77 26.49 20.36 28.27
N GLU A 78 25.72 21.21 27.55
CA GLU A 78 24.33 20.91 27.21
C GLU A 78 24.23 19.75 26.20
N LEU A 79 25.14 19.69 25.21
CA LEU A 79 25.23 18.53 24.29
C LEU A 79 25.47 17.22 25.05
N GLU A 80 26.37 17.23 26.04
CA GLU A 80 26.67 16.04 26.85
C GLU A 80 25.51 15.65 27.78
N LYS A 81 24.85 16.63 28.42
CA LYS A 81 23.65 16.39 29.25
C LYS A 81 22.52 15.75 28.43
N ARG A 82 22.30 16.23 27.20
CA ARG A 82 21.26 15.70 26.31
C ARG A 82 21.63 14.33 25.74
N ARG A 83 22.92 14.08 25.49
CA ARG A 83 23.42 12.73 25.16
C ARG A 83 23.10 11.74 26.27
N GLN A 84 23.38 12.09 27.53
CA GLN A 84 23.04 11.23 28.66
C GLN A 84 21.53 10.97 28.80
N ALA A 85 20.68 11.92 28.40
CA ALA A 85 19.22 11.72 28.36
C ALA A 85 18.78 10.82 27.19
N ALA A 86 19.42 10.94 26.03
CA ALA A 86 19.22 10.05 24.88
C ALA A 86 19.65 8.61 25.21
N ASP A 87 20.82 8.43 25.83
CA ASP A 87 21.32 7.12 26.26
C ASP A 87 20.34 6.43 27.23
N LYS A 88 19.79 7.16 28.22
CA LYS A 88 18.74 6.63 29.12
C LYS A 88 17.44 6.25 28.40
N SER A 89 17.09 7.00 27.36
CA SER A 89 15.88 6.75 26.57
C SER A 89 16.07 5.55 25.66
N LEU A 90 17.27 5.37 25.09
CA LEU A 90 17.69 4.19 24.35
C LEU A 90 17.69 2.93 25.22
N ASP A 91 18.18 3.02 26.45
CA ASP A 91 18.12 1.90 27.40
C ASP A 91 16.66 1.48 27.69
N SER A 92 15.77 2.46 27.86
CA SER A 92 14.34 2.21 28.10
C SER A 92 13.66 1.57 26.89
N LEU A 93 14.00 2.05 25.69
CA LEU A 93 13.52 1.50 24.43
C LEU A 93 14.03 0.07 24.20
N ALA A 94 15.30 -0.21 24.52
CA ALA A 94 15.88 -1.54 24.43
C ALA A 94 15.17 -2.55 25.35
N GLN A 95 14.82 -2.13 26.58
CA GLN A 95 14.03 -2.96 27.50
C GLN A 95 12.61 -3.25 26.98
N ILE A 96 11.96 -2.26 26.36
CA ILE A 96 10.62 -2.43 25.75
C ILE A 96 10.70 -3.37 24.55
N ARG A 97 11.71 -3.19 23.69
CA ARG A 97 11.96 -4.05 22.53
C ARG A 97 12.13 -5.51 22.96
N GLU A 98 12.93 -5.76 23.99
CA GLU A 98 13.13 -7.13 24.46
C GLU A 98 11.85 -7.74 25.03
N LYS A 99 11.04 -6.99 25.78
CA LYS A 99 9.72 -7.46 26.24
C LYS A 99 8.78 -7.82 25.09
N PHE A 100 8.71 -7.00 24.04
CA PHE A 100 7.89 -7.32 22.87
C PHE A 100 8.42 -8.52 22.10
N ARG A 101 9.75 -8.68 22.04
CA ARG A 101 10.40 -9.82 21.39
C ARG A 101 10.09 -11.12 22.13
N ASP A 102 10.15 -11.11 23.45
CA ASP A 102 9.80 -12.27 24.28
C ASP A 102 8.33 -12.64 24.16
N GLU A 103 7.42 -11.66 24.19
CA GLU A 103 5.99 -11.91 23.98
C GLU A 103 5.70 -12.44 22.56
N TYR A 104 6.36 -11.87 21.55
CA TYR A 104 6.24 -12.32 20.15
C TYR A 104 6.68 -13.77 19.97
N ARG A 105 7.80 -14.17 20.60
CA ARG A 105 8.30 -15.55 20.63
C ARG A 105 7.28 -16.49 21.26
N GLU A 106 6.70 -16.10 22.39
CA GLU A 106 5.73 -16.92 23.12
C GLU A 106 4.41 -17.10 22.34
N VAL A 107 3.86 -16.02 21.76
CA VAL A 107 2.66 -16.08 20.92
C VAL A 107 2.90 -16.95 19.67
N THR A 108 4.09 -16.82 19.07
CA THR A 108 4.47 -17.64 17.90
C THR A 108 4.56 -19.12 18.27
N LYS A 109 5.13 -19.45 19.43
CA LYS A 109 5.20 -20.82 19.95
C LYS A 109 3.80 -21.42 20.15
N GLN A 110 2.85 -20.65 20.68
CA GLN A 110 1.46 -21.11 20.87
C GLN A 110 0.73 -21.33 19.53
N LEU A 111 0.96 -20.47 18.53
CA LEU A 111 0.36 -20.61 17.20
C LEU A 111 0.89 -21.81 16.41
N ARG A 112 2.12 -22.27 16.69
CA ARG A 112 2.76 -23.42 16.03
C ARG A 112 2.16 -24.77 16.42
N VAL A 113 1.46 -24.89 17.55
CA VAL A 113 0.83 -26.16 17.95
C VAL A 113 -0.24 -26.56 16.91
N PRO A 114 -0.17 -27.76 16.31
CA PRO A 114 -1.16 -28.23 15.33
C PRO A 114 -2.59 -28.11 15.87
N GLN A 115 -3.56 -27.78 15.01
CA GLN A 115 -4.96 -27.58 15.45
C GLN A 115 -5.54 -28.83 16.13
N SER A 116 -5.09 -30.01 15.72
CA SER A 116 -5.46 -31.30 16.29
C SER A 116 -4.92 -31.55 17.69
N GLU A 117 -3.86 -30.85 18.10
CA GLU A 117 -3.14 -31.05 19.37
C GLU A 117 -3.33 -29.86 20.32
N SER A 118 -3.86 -28.75 19.81
CA SER A 118 -4.07 -27.52 20.56
C SER A 118 -5.39 -27.57 21.35
N SER A 119 -5.34 -27.35 22.66
CA SER A 119 -6.51 -27.05 23.48
C SER A 119 -7.05 -25.62 23.29
N ILE A 120 -6.45 -24.85 22.37
CA ILE A 120 -6.77 -23.45 22.09
C ILE A 120 -7.94 -23.39 21.10
N SER A 121 -9.00 -22.68 21.47
CA SER A 121 -10.16 -22.49 20.58
C SER A 121 -9.77 -21.71 19.31
N ASN A 122 -10.54 -21.86 18.23
CA ASN A 122 -10.32 -21.10 16.99
C ASN A 122 -10.34 -19.58 17.22
N LEU A 123 -11.23 -19.11 18.11
CA LEU A 123 -11.32 -17.70 18.49
C LEU A 123 -10.05 -17.22 19.18
N GLU A 124 -9.51 -18.04 20.09
CA GLU A 124 -8.27 -17.70 20.80
C GLU A 124 -7.04 -17.78 19.89
N ARG A 125 -7.04 -18.71 18.93
CA ARG A 125 -6.00 -18.78 17.89
C ARG A 125 -6.02 -17.54 16.98
N GLN A 126 -7.20 -17.06 16.62
CA GLN A 126 -7.34 -15.80 15.87
C GLN A 126 -6.83 -14.61 16.68
N ARG A 127 -7.17 -14.52 17.98
CA ARG A 127 -6.64 -13.49 18.89
C ARG A 127 -5.12 -13.53 19.00
N LEU A 128 -4.53 -14.72 19.11
CA LEU A 128 -3.07 -14.90 19.13
C LEU A 128 -2.43 -14.48 17.80
N SER A 129 -3.05 -14.80 16.66
CA SER A 129 -2.59 -14.35 15.34
C SER A 129 -2.63 -12.82 15.23
N ASP A 130 -3.72 -12.19 15.64
CA ASP A 130 -3.84 -10.73 15.60
C ASP A 130 -2.87 -10.06 16.59
N ARG A 131 -2.66 -10.68 17.76
CA ARG A 131 -1.64 -10.26 18.73
C ARG A 131 -0.23 -10.35 18.16
N LYS A 132 0.11 -11.43 17.45
CA LYS A 132 1.40 -11.60 16.76
C LYS A 132 1.65 -10.45 15.77
N LYS A 133 0.65 -10.09 14.96
CA LYS A 133 0.74 -8.97 14.01
C LYS A 133 0.98 -7.63 14.73
N VAL A 134 0.25 -7.37 15.82
CA VAL A 134 0.39 -6.15 16.62
C VAL A 134 1.78 -6.06 17.27
N LEU A 135 2.29 -7.17 17.81
CA LEU A 135 3.64 -7.23 18.39
C LEU A 135 4.74 -7.02 17.33
N GLY A 136 4.56 -7.58 16.13
CA GLY A 136 5.46 -7.34 15.00
C GLY A 136 5.51 -5.86 14.60
N LEU A 137 4.35 -5.18 14.57
CA LEU A 137 4.28 -3.74 14.32
C LEU A 137 4.97 -2.93 15.42
N HIS A 138 4.81 -3.31 16.70
CA HIS A 138 5.44 -2.59 17.81
C HIS A 138 6.95 -2.77 17.88
N LEU A 139 7.46 -3.95 17.53
CA LEU A 139 8.90 -4.18 17.37
C LEU A 139 9.46 -3.29 16.26
N TRP A 140 8.81 -3.27 15.09
CA TRP A 140 9.16 -2.37 14.00
C TRP A 140 9.16 -0.90 14.43
N GLN A 141 8.14 -0.45 15.18
CA GLN A 141 8.07 0.92 15.68
C GLN A 141 9.20 1.23 16.67
N ALA A 142 9.50 0.32 17.61
CA ALA A 142 10.56 0.52 18.58
C ALA A 142 11.92 0.68 17.87
N ASP A 143 12.21 -0.18 16.90
CA ASP A 143 13.45 -0.12 16.13
C ASP A 143 13.49 1.05 15.15
N ALA A 144 12.34 1.47 14.62
CA ALA A 144 12.24 2.69 13.82
C ALA A 144 12.46 3.96 14.66
N ILE A 145 12.09 3.96 15.95
CA ILE A 145 12.21 5.09 16.87
C ILE A 145 13.62 5.20 17.48
N GLU A 146 14.37 4.10 17.60
CA GLU A 146 15.73 4.07 18.18
C GLU A 146 16.68 5.15 17.60
N PRO A 147 16.78 5.33 16.27
CA PRO A 147 17.63 6.38 15.69
C PRO A 147 17.14 7.79 16.00
N PHE A 148 15.83 7.99 16.19
CA PHE A 148 15.26 9.29 16.54
C PHE A 148 15.53 9.63 18.01
N VAL A 149 15.42 8.66 18.91
CA VAL A 149 15.81 8.82 20.31
C VAL A 149 17.31 9.05 20.43
N ALA A 150 18.12 8.37 19.61
CA ALA A 150 19.56 8.60 19.52
C ALA A 150 19.96 9.95 18.90
N SER A 151 19.10 10.55 18.07
CA SER A 151 19.38 11.80 17.32
C SER A 151 18.69 13.05 17.89
N ASN A 152 17.68 12.90 18.75
CA ASN A 152 16.90 13.99 19.37
C ASN A 152 17.66 14.80 20.44
N GLY A 153 18.99 14.70 20.52
CA GLY A 153 19.81 15.58 21.36
C GLY A 153 19.82 17.04 20.89
N VAL A 154 19.70 17.30 19.58
CA VAL A 154 19.62 18.68 19.06
C VAL A 154 18.76 18.75 17.80
N THR A 155 17.69 19.53 17.85
CA THR A 155 16.96 19.87 16.62
C THR A 155 17.89 20.70 15.73
N ALA A 156 17.90 20.45 14.42
CA ALA A 156 18.69 21.24 13.48
C ALA A 156 18.39 22.75 13.59
N HIS A 157 17.20 23.10 14.09
CA HIS A 157 16.77 24.47 14.36
C HIS A 157 17.38 25.09 15.62
N ASP A 158 17.45 24.38 16.76
CA ASP A 158 18.16 24.86 17.97
C ASP A 158 19.66 25.01 17.71
N LEU A 159 20.25 24.05 17.00
CA LEU A 159 21.63 24.13 16.57
C LEU A 159 21.80 25.33 15.63
N SER A 160 20.91 25.52 14.64
CA SER A 160 20.96 26.65 13.70
C SER A 160 20.81 28.01 14.39
N ASN A 161 19.89 28.17 15.35
CA ASN A 161 19.69 29.44 16.06
C ASN A 161 20.91 29.78 16.94
N ARG A 162 21.48 28.78 17.64
CA ARG A 162 22.72 28.98 18.43
C ARG A 162 23.95 29.13 17.53
N LEU A 163 24.02 28.43 16.40
CA LEU A 163 25.05 28.62 15.38
C LEU A 163 24.93 30.02 14.77
N HIS A 164 23.72 30.57 14.65
CA HIS A 164 23.50 31.90 14.14
C HIS A 164 23.95 32.97 15.15
N VAL A 165 23.63 32.83 16.44
CA VAL A 165 24.17 33.66 17.53
C VAL A 165 25.69 33.57 17.55
N PHE A 166 26.25 32.36 17.52
CA PHE A 166 27.68 32.09 17.44
C PHE A 166 28.33 32.72 16.19
N THR A 167 27.67 32.66 15.03
CA THR A 167 28.14 33.25 13.77
C THR A 167 28.09 34.78 13.82
N ASN A 168 27.10 35.37 14.48
CA ASN A 168 27.00 36.82 14.65
C ASN A 168 28.07 37.34 15.62
N THR A 169 28.24 36.70 16.78
CA THR A 169 29.33 37.00 17.72
C THR A 169 30.72 36.81 17.07
N ARG A 170 30.87 35.77 16.23
CA ARG A 170 32.06 35.55 15.41
C ARG A 170 32.29 36.72 14.43
N ASN A 171 31.26 37.14 13.69
CA ASN A 171 31.42 38.19 12.69
C ASN A 171 31.74 39.55 13.34
N GLU A 172 31.18 39.86 14.50
CA GLU A 172 31.53 41.06 15.28
C GLU A 172 32.97 41.02 15.79
N PHE A 173 33.44 39.86 16.27
CA PHE A 173 34.82 39.67 16.72
C PHE A 173 35.83 39.70 15.55
N MET A 174 35.48 39.09 14.41
CA MET A 174 36.29 39.06 13.18
C MET A 174 36.50 40.44 12.56
N LEU A 175 35.52 41.34 12.71
CA LEU A 175 35.63 42.74 12.26
C LEU A 175 36.62 43.55 13.11
N LYS A 176 36.87 43.16 14.36
CA LYS A 176 37.73 43.89 15.30
C LYS A 176 39.17 43.36 15.39
N HIS A 177 39.42 42.07 15.10
CA HIS A 177 40.72 41.43 15.39
C HIS A 177 41.28 40.59 14.23
N HIS A 178 41.48 41.24 13.07
CA HIS A 178 41.86 40.60 11.80
C HIS A 178 43.17 39.77 11.87
N ASP A 179 44.10 40.10 12.76
CA ASP A 179 45.42 39.48 12.79
C ASP A 179 45.49 38.16 13.59
N LYS A 180 44.45 37.86 14.40
CA LYS A 180 44.37 36.61 15.20
C LYS A 180 43.52 35.51 14.52
N ILE A 181 43.20 35.69 13.23
CA ILE A 181 42.22 34.90 12.47
C ILE A 181 42.63 33.43 12.21
N GLN A 182 43.92 33.09 12.20
CA GLN A 182 44.36 31.76 11.74
C GLN A 182 44.05 30.61 12.73
N GLU A 183 44.27 30.79 14.03
CA GLU A 183 43.97 29.74 15.03
C GLU A 183 42.46 29.49 15.20
N LEU A 184 41.66 30.56 15.16
CA LEU A 184 40.20 30.49 15.26
C LEU A 184 39.57 29.84 14.03
N HIS A 185 40.09 30.11 12.82
CA HIS A 185 39.63 29.43 11.60
C HIS A 185 39.85 27.91 11.66
N GLN A 186 40.98 27.47 12.21
CA GLN A 186 41.30 26.06 12.33
C GLN A 186 40.37 25.36 13.34
N LEU A 187 40.11 25.99 14.48
CA LEU A 187 39.26 25.43 15.54
C LEU A 187 37.79 25.35 15.11
N ILE A 188 37.30 26.38 14.40
CA ILE A 188 35.93 26.44 13.86
C ILE A 188 35.76 25.47 12.69
N GLY A 189 36.74 25.39 11.78
CA GLY A 189 36.73 24.44 10.67
C GLY A 189 36.73 22.99 11.14
N ASN A 190 37.48 22.69 12.21
CA ASN A 190 37.47 21.37 12.83
C ASN A 190 36.11 21.03 13.45
N LEU A 191 35.49 21.97 14.18
CA LEU A 191 34.18 21.76 14.78
C LEU A 191 33.08 21.57 13.72
N GLN A 192 33.09 22.37 12.65
CA GLN A 192 32.13 22.24 11.54
C GLN A 192 32.33 20.93 10.77
N ASN A 193 33.57 20.55 10.46
CA ASN A 193 33.86 19.28 9.80
C ASN A 193 33.50 18.09 10.68
N GLU A 194 33.72 18.15 11.99
CA GLU A 194 33.33 17.12 12.94
C GLU A 194 31.81 16.97 13.03
N ILE A 195 31.05 18.08 13.05
CA ILE A 195 29.58 18.06 13.04
C ILE A 195 29.04 17.50 11.72
N VAL A 196 29.59 17.92 10.58
CA VAL A 196 29.16 17.46 9.23
C VAL A 196 29.54 16.01 9.00
N GLN A 197 30.76 15.58 9.30
CA GLN A 197 31.20 14.18 9.21
C GLN A 197 30.40 13.28 10.15
N ARG A 198 30.03 13.75 11.35
CA ARG A 198 29.16 12.99 12.27
C ARG A 198 27.72 12.89 11.78
N GLY A 199 27.21 13.91 11.10
CA GLY A 199 25.89 13.88 10.46
C GLY A 199 25.84 12.97 9.23
N MET A 200 26.90 12.94 8.42
CA MET A 200 26.95 12.17 7.16
C MET A 200 27.34 10.70 7.37
N ASN A 201 28.27 10.38 8.28
CA ASN A 201 28.71 8.99 8.50
C ASN A 201 27.68 8.12 9.25
N ARG A 202 26.64 8.70 9.86
CA ARG A 202 25.58 7.97 10.58
C ARG A 202 24.22 7.93 9.88
N ARG A 203 23.89 8.90 9.01
CA ARG A 203 22.56 8.95 8.36
C ARG A 203 22.44 7.99 7.19
N ASP A 204 23.34 7.98 6.23
CA ASP A 204 23.03 7.28 4.98
C ASP A 204 23.47 5.80 4.96
N HIS A 205 24.48 5.42 5.76
CA HIS A 205 25.04 4.07 5.74
C HIS A 205 24.39 3.13 6.78
N ASP A 206 24.12 3.63 7.99
CA ASP A 206 23.46 2.88 9.05
C ASP A 206 21.93 2.77 8.81
N GLU A 207 21.29 3.81 8.30
CA GLU A 207 19.82 3.83 8.08
C GLU A 207 19.41 2.91 6.91
N MET A 208 20.25 2.80 5.85
CA MET A 208 20.03 1.90 4.72
C MET A 208 20.44 0.45 5.00
N SER A 209 21.58 0.21 5.66
CA SER A 209 22.01 -1.15 6.02
C SER A 209 21.10 -1.79 7.07
N ARG A 210 20.44 -0.98 7.93
CA ARG A 210 19.55 -1.50 8.99
C ARG A 210 18.13 -1.72 8.52
N LEU A 211 17.60 -0.92 7.57
CA LEU A 211 16.34 -1.23 6.88
C LEU A 211 16.45 -2.53 6.06
N GLN A 212 17.63 -2.82 5.50
CA GLN A 212 17.95 -4.10 4.84
C GLN A 212 18.03 -5.28 5.84
N ASN A 213 18.52 -5.06 7.05
CA ASN A 213 18.70 -6.13 8.05
C ASN A 213 17.45 -6.45 8.90
N TYR A 214 16.42 -5.59 8.92
CA TYR A 214 15.34 -5.71 9.91
C TYR A 214 14.28 -6.78 9.60
N HIS A 215 13.96 -7.02 8.32
CA HIS A 215 13.14 -8.19 7.95
C HIS A 215 13.95 -9.49 7.89
N TYR A 216 15.27 -9.40 7.66
CA TYR A 216 16.18 -10.51 7.85
C TYR A 216 16.09 -11.05 9.28
N ASN A 217 16.10 -10.18 10.29
CA ASN A 217 16.01 -10.57 11.72
C ASN A 217 14.66 -11.17 12.16
N LEU A 218 13.52 -10.85 11.52
CA LEU A 218 12.22 -11.45 11.88
C LEU A 218 12.06 -12.86 11.28
N ASP A 219 12.51 -13.06 10.04
CA ASP A 219 12.60 -14.38 9.42
C ASP A 219 13.71 -15.23 10.04
N GLU A 220 14.81 -14.61 10.47
CA GLU A 220 15.92 -15.26 11.19
C GLU A 220 15.52 -15.62 12.63
N LEU A 221 14.66 -14.84 13.31
CA LEU A 221 14.04 -15.26 14.58
C LEU A 221 13.08 -16.45 14.39
N ASP A 222 12.31 -16.46 13.29
CA ASP A 222 11.44 -17.59 12.96
C ASP A 222 12.27 -18.83 12.56
N ARG A 223 13.45 -18.67 11.93
CA ARG A 223 14.44 -19.73 11.64
C ARG A 223 15.23 -20.21 12.86
N GLU A 224 15.73 -19.33 13.74
CA GLU A 224 16.40 -19.70 15.01
C GLU A 224 15.47 -20.54 15.90
N LEU A 225 14.16 -20.27 15.85
CA LEU A 225 13.12 -21.07 16.52
C LEU A 225 12.82 -22.41 15.81
N VAL A 226 13.23 -22.58 14.55
CA VAL A 226 13.15 -23.85 13.79
C VAL A 226 14.45 -24.66 13.93
N ASP A 227 15.61 -23.98 13.99
CA ASP A 227 16.96 -24.56 13.94
C ASP A 227 17.57 -24.84 15.34
N GLY A 228 16.81 -24.58 16.41
CA GLY A 228 17.17 -25.01 17.78
C GLY A 228 17.28 -26.53 17.96
N ALA A 229 16.94 -27.32 16.93
CA ALA A 229 17.36 -28.72 16.79
C ALA A 229 18.63 -28.75 15.92
N GLY A 230 19.78 -28.76 16.58
CA GLY A 230 21.07 -28.41 15.96
C GLY A 230 21.43 -29.21 14.71
N GLU A 231 21.43 -28.51 13.59
CA GLU A 231 22.32 -28.69 12.45
C GLU A 231 22.40 -27.34 11.73
N SER A 232 23.61 -26.81 11.56
CA SER A 232 23.84 -25.56 10.85
C SER A 232 23.52 -25.77 9.37
N ILE A 233 22.34 -25.36 8.96
CA ILE A 233 21.93 -25.30 7.55
C ILE A 233 22.37 -23.91 7.06
N GLU A 234 23.38 -23.85 6.18
CA GLU A 234 23.66 -22.63 5.42
C GLU A 234 22.33 -22.14 4.81
N PRO A 235 21.97 -20.85 4.91
CA PRO A 235 20.70 -20.36 4.37
C PRO A 235 20.64 -20.81 2.91
N PRO A 236 19.57 -21.52 2.50
CA PRO A 236 19.49 -22.03 1.15
C PRO A 236 19.72 -20.84 0.23
N VAL A 237 20.72 -20.97 -0.64
CA VAL A 237 20.84 -20.11 -1.82
C VAL A 237 19.55 -20.38 -2.58
N VAL A 238 18.51 -19.59 -2.29
CA VAL A 238 17.22 -19.67 -2.99
C VAL A 238 17.58 -19.31 -4.41
N ALA A 239 17.71 -20.34 -5.25
CA ALA A 239 17.87 -20.17 -6.67
C ALA A 239 16.86 -19.12 -7.10
N PRO A 240 17.24 -18.10 -7.90
CA PRO A 240 16.34 -17.06 -8.34
C PRO A 240 15.08 -17.74 -8.86
N THR A 241 13.98 -17.65 -8.11
CA THR A 241 12.72 -18.24 -8.54
C THR A 241 12.38 -17.54 -9.85
N ASP A 242 12.19 -18.30 -10.92
CA ASP A 242 11.86 -17.85 -12.29
C ASP A 242 10.49 -17.14 -12.37
N HIS A 243 9.97 -16.67 -11.23
CA HIS A 243 8.60 -16.28 -10.98
C HIS A 243 8.56 -15.11 -9.96
N PHE A 244 9.16 -13.97 -10.33
CA PHE A 244 9.26 -12.83 -9.40
C PHE A 244 7.89 -12.17 -9.14
N LEU A 245 7.04 -12.04 -10.15
CA LEU A 245 5.68 -11.49 -9.97
C LEU A 245 4.84 -12.28 -8.98
N GLU A 246 4.94 -13.61 -8.99
CA GLU A 246 4.28 -14.51 -8.05
C GLU A 246 4.75 -14.23 -6.62
N SER A 247 6.01 -13.83 -6.43
CA SER A 247 6.54 -13.50 -5.11
C SER A 247 6.00 -12.19 -4.52
N ILE A 248 5.43 -11.32 -5.35
CA ILE A 248 4.79 -10.05 -4.96
C ILE A 248 3.30 -10.01 -5.36
N GLU A 249 2.70 -11.19 -5.57
CA GLU A 249 1.34 -11.36 -6.06
C GLU A 249 0.33 -10.61 -5.17
N GLN A 250 0.50 -10.71 -3.85
CA GLN A 250 -0.43 -10.12 -2.89
C GLN A 250 -0.40 -8.59 -2.93
N GLU A 251 0.77 -8.01 -3.15
CA GLU A 251 0.97 -6.57 -3.23
C GLU A 251 0.36 -6.01 -4.51
N ILE A 252 0.57 -6.69 -5.64
CA ILE A 252 -0.09 -6.34 -6.91
C ILE A 252 -1.61 -6.44 -6.74
N ARG A 253 -2.11 -7.46 -6.05
CA ARG A 253 -3.56 -7.70 -5.84
C ARG A 253 -4.23 -6.59 -5.03
N ARG A 254 -3.50 -5.97 -4.11
CA ARG A 254 -4.01 -4.82 -3.37
C ARG A 254 -4.16 -3.59 -4.25
N ILE A 255 -3.32 -3.43 -5.27
CA ILE A 255 -3.40 -2.33 -6.23
C ILE A 255 -4.48 -2.62 -7.27
N VAL A 256 -4.46 -3.81 -7.87
CA VAL A 256 -5.38 -4.18 -8.94
C VAL A 256 -6.30 -5.29 -8.49
N GLN A 257 -7.56 -4.91 -8.25
CA GLN A 257 -8.67 -5.81 -8.03
C GLN A 257 -9.68 -5.59 -9.15
N LEU A 258 -10.13 -6.67 -9.77
CA LEU A 258 -11.20 -6.62 -10.76
C LEU A 258 -12.55 -6.82 -10.05
N LYS A 259 -13.59 -6.20 -10.60
CA LYS A 259 -14.98 -6.42 -10.21
C LYS A 259 -15.91 -6.40 -11.41
N TRP A 260 -17.08 -7.00 -11.22
CA TRP A 260 -18.20 -6.86 -12.13
C TRP A 260 -18.85 -5.48 -11.97
N ASP A 261 -19.17 -4.87 -13.10
CA ASP A 261 -19.97 -3.64 -13.21
C ASP A 261 -20.99 -3.85 -14.33
N GLY A 262 -22.17 -4.31 -13.94
CA GLY A 262 -23.17 -4.91 -14.82
C GLY A 262 -22.56 -6.04 -15.64
N ARG A 263 -22.58 -5.87 -16.97
CA ARG A 263 -22.08 -6.85 -17.94
C ARG A 263 -20.59 -6.72 -18.26
N ARG A 264 -19.87 -5.84 -17.55
CA ARG A 264 -18.48 -5.45 -17.86
C ARG A 264 -17.54 -5.85 -16.73
N LEU A 265 -16.26 -5.96 -17.08
CA LEU A 265 -15.17 -6.08 -16.13
C LEU A 265 -14.47 -4.73 -16.02
N ILE A 266 -14.22 -4.27 -14.79
CA ILE A 266 -13.50 -3.02 -14.50
C ILE A 266 -12.50 -3.23 -13.35
N VAL A 267 -11.54 -2.30 -13.22
CA VAL A 267 -10.72 -2.20 -12.01
C VAL A 267 -11.55 -1.54 -10.91
N ASP A 268 -11.54 -2.14 -9.72
CA ASP A 268 -12.22 -1.63 -8.54
C ASP A 268 -11.49 -0.45 -7.89
N LEU A 269 -11.58 0.72 -8.55
CA LEU A 269 -10.97 1.96 -8.06
C LEU A 269 -11.59 2.43 -6.73
N GLY A 270 -12.86 2.11 -6.49
CA GLY A 270 -13.58 2.47 -5.25
C GLY A 270 -12.97 1.82 -4.01
N ARG A 271 -12.29 0.67 -4.16
CA ARG A 271 -11.55 0.03 -3.07
C ARG A 271 -10.47 0.92 -2.47
N TRP A 272 -9.93 1.87 -3.23
CA TRP A 272 -8.93 2.82 -2.72
C TRP A 272 -9.55 3.95 -1.91
N GLU A 273 -10.87 4.12 -1.92
CA GLU A 273 -11.52 5.07 -1.01
C GLU A 273 -11.49 4.55 0.43
N GLU A 274 -11.42 3.22 0.63
CA GLU A 274 -11.44 2.55 1.93
C GLU A 274 -10.30 1.51 2.09
N PRO A 275 -9.02 1.88 1.91
CA PRO A 275 -7.90 0.95 1.72
C PRO A 275 -7.53 0.07 2.93
N PHE A 276 -8.13 0.27 4.10
CA PHE A 276 -7.78 -0.43 5.36
C PHE A 276 -8.98 -1.14 6.00
N GLY A 277 -9.80 -1.82 5.19
CA GLY A 277 -10.95 -2.57 5.69
C GLY A 277 -12.13 -1.68 6.10
N GLY A 278 -12.44 -0.67 5.27
CA GLY A 278 -13.56 0.25 5.52
C GLY A 278 -13.20 1.52 6.30
N GLY A 279 -12.00 1.59 6.87
CA GLY A 279 -11.51 2.77 7.59
C GLY A 279 -10.62 3.67 6.73
N SER A 280 -10.69 4.97 6.97
CA SER A 280 -9.72 5.92 6.42
C SER A 280 -8.33 5.72 7.05
N VAL A 281 -7.28 6.28 6.44
CA VAL A 281 -5.94 6.39 7.05
C VAL A 281 -6.04 7.06 8.43
N ALA A 282 -6.92 8.05 8.58
CA ALA A 282 -7.16 8.76 9.82
C ALA A 282 -7.81 7.84 10.88
N ASP A 283 -8.76 7.00 10.49
CA ASP A 283 -9.41 6.05 11.42
C ASP A 283 -8.41 5.01 11.92
N SER A 284 -7.60 4.45 11.02
CA SER A 284 -6.53 3.52 11.38
C SER A 284 -5.53 4.16 12.35
N ARG A 285 -5.16 5.43 12.11
CA ARG A 285 -4.31 6.21 13.02
C ARG A 285 -4.97 6.42 14.37
N ASN A 286 -6.22 6.86 14.41
CA ASN A 286 -6.95 7.12 15.65
C ASN A 286 -7.06 5.85 16.48
N LEU A 287 -7.33 4.71 15.84
CA LEU A 287 -7.39 3.41 16.49
C LEU A 287 -6.02 2.99 17.07
N ILE A 288 -4.93 3.27 16.36
CA ILE A 288 -3.56 3.06 16.86
C ILE A 288 -3.25 4.01 18.02
N LEU A 289 -3.51 5.31 17.88
CA LEU A 289 -3.26 6.32 18.92
C LEU A 289 -4.07 6.04 20.17
N GLU A 290 -5.34 5.68 20.03
CA GLU A 290 -6.21 5.28 21.13
C GLU A 290 -5.67 4.01 21.80
N SER A 291 -5.21 3.04 21.03
CA SER A 291 -4.59 1.81 21.55
C SER A 291 -3.28 2.07 22.30
N LEU A 292 -2.46 3.01 21.82
CA LEU A 292 -1.22 3.43 22.46
C LEU A 292 -1.51 4.25 23.74
N THR A 293 -2.46 5.18 23.68
CA THR A 293 -2.90 6.00 24.83
C THR A 293 -3.48 5.12 25.94
N LYS A 294 -4.33 4.14 25.61
CA LYS A 294 -4.86 3.14 26.56
C LYS A 294 -3.76 2.34 27.25
N ARG A 295 -2.59 2.21 26.63
CA ARG A 295 -1.41 1.53 27.17
C ARG A 295 -0.45 2.47 27.92
N GLY A 296 -0.85 3.72 28.13
CA GLY A 296 -0.08 4.71 28.88
C GLY A 296 0.98 5.45 28.06
N PHE A 297 1.02 5.30 26.74
CA PHE A 297 1.91 6.07 25.88
C PHE A 297 1.31 7.44 25.60
N VAL A 298 1.93 8.49 26.16
CA VAL A 298 1.65 9.88 25.81
C VAL A 298 2.58 10.27 24.66
N LEU A 299 2.09 10.17 23.43
CA LEU A 299 2.80 10.69 22.27
C LEU A 299 2.66 12.22 22.27
N ASN A 300 3.73 12.94 22.57
CA ASN A 300 3.75 14.40 22.38
C ASN A 300 3.55 14.69 20.89
N GLN A 301 2.57 15.53 20.57
CA GLN A 301 2.18 15.88 19.20
C GLN A 301 3.28 16.64 18.41
N GLU A 302 4.43 16.92 19.01
CA GLU A 302 5.50 17.77 18.48
C GLU A 302 6.65 17.02 17.79
N ASP A 303 6.59 15.69 17.58
CA ASP A 303 7.57 15.03 16.71
C ASP A 303 7.31 15.42 15.24
N HIS A 304 7.85 16.57 14.83
CA HIS A 304 7.53 17.24 13.57
C HIS A 304 8.03 16.50 12.32
N PHE A 305 9.00 15.59 12.45
CA PHE A 305 9.50 14.78 11.32
C PHE A 305 8.63 13.56 11.05
N SER A 306 8.14 12.89 12.11
CA SER A 306 7.05 11.91 11.98
C SER A 306 5.79 12.62 11.50
N SER A 307 5.54 13.85 11.94
CA SER A 307 4.46 14.72 11.45
C SER A 307 4.61 15.11 9.97
N TYR A 308 5.82 15.34 9.44
CA TYR A 308 6.02 15.73 8.03
C TYR A 308 5.87 14.54 7.08
N ARG A 309 6.49 13.39 7.39
CA ARG A 309 6.19 12.13 6.68
C ARG A 309 4.74 11.70 6.91
N HIS A 310 4.16 11.98 8.07
CA HIS A 310 2.72 11.78 8.30
C HIS A 310 1.87 12.71 7.47
N ILE A 311 2.21 13.99 7.28
CA ILE A 311 1.45 14.93 6.45
C ILE A 311 1.54 14.49 4.99
N LEU A 312 2.72 14.07 4.53
CA LEU A 312 2.90 13.48 3.21
C LEU A 312 2.06 12.20 3.05
N ASN A 313 2.02 11.31 4.04
CA ASN A 313 1.22 10.09 4.01
C ASN A 313 -0.29 10.32 4.24
N GLN A 314 -0.68 11.38 4.97
CA GLN A 314 -2.07 11.77 5.23
C GLN A 314 -2.70 12.41 4.00
N ASN A 315 -1.90 13.14 3.21
CA ASN A 315 -2.33 13.73 1.95
C ASN A 315 -2.05 12.81 0.75
N SER A 316 -1.31 11.71 0.95
CA SER A 316 -1.10 10.70 -0.09
C SER A 316 -2.40 9.97 -0.36
N SER A 317 -2.74 9.83 -1.63
CA SER A 317 -3.84 8.95 -2.01
C SER A 317 -3.56 7.52 -1.54
N SER A 318 -4.59 6.76 -1.22
CA SER A 318 -4.47 5.36 -0.82
C SER A 318 -3.64 4.52 -1.80
N LEU A 319 -3.82 4.78 -3.10
CA LEU A 319 -3.03 4.14 -4.15
C LEU A 319 -1.52 4.42 -4.00
N THR A 320 -1.15 5.63 -3.60
CA THR A 320 0.24 6.00 -3.36
C THR A 320 0.85 5.17 -2.25
N LEU A 321 0.11 4.97 -1.16
CA LEU A 321 0.54 4.14 -0.04
C LEU A 321 0.65 2.66 -0.44
N LEU A 322 -0.30 2.15 -1.22
CA LEU A 322 -0.24 0.79 -1.75
C LEU A 322 0.94 0.60 -2.70
N PHE A 323 1.22 1.59 -3.55
CA PHE A 323 2.36 1.58 -4.46
C PHE A 323 3.70 1.62 -3.70
N GLN A 324 3.81 2.45 -2.66
CA GLN A 324 4.97 2.47 -1.76
C GLN A 324 5.17 1.13 -1.05
N ASN A 325 4.09 0.48 -0.62
CA ASN A 325 4.15 -0.84 0.00
C ASN A 325 4.66 -1.91 -0.99
N LEU A 326 4.13 -1.91 -2.21
CA LEU A 326 4.62 -2.82 -3.26
C LEU A 326 6.09 -2.57 -3.57
N MET A 327 6.48 -1.30 -3.73
CA MET A 327 7.87 -0.90 -3.96
C MET A 327 8.78 -1.41 -2.83
N TYR A 328 8.34 -1.29 -1.58
CA TYR A 328 9.06 -1.84 -0.44
C TYR A 328 9.26 -3.37 -0.58
N HIS A 329 8.20 -4.14 -0.83
CA HIS A 329 8.31 -5.59 -1.02
C HIS A 329 9.18 -5.99 -2.22
N ALA A 330 9.09 -5.25 -3.33
CA ALA A 330 9.92 -5.48 -4.51
C ALA A 330 11.41 -5.19 -4.25
N THR A 331 11.73 -4.38 -3.23
CA THR A 331 13.09 -3.90 -2.92
C THR A 331 13.72 -4.57 -1.70
N GLN A 332 12.96 -5.31 -0.90
CA GLN A 332 13.48 -6.05 0.27
C GLN A 332 14.67 -6.98 -0.04
N ARG A 333 14.97 -7.24 -1.32
CA ARG A 333 16.08 -8.08 -1.78
C ARG A 333 17.25 -7.32 -2.40
N SER A 334 17.17 -5.99 -2.54
CA SER A 334 18.17 -5.21 -3.28
C SER A 334 18.79 -4.11 -2.44
N ASN A 335 20.13 -4.07 -2.43
CA ASN A 335 20.88 -3.05 -1.68
C ASN A 335 21.03 -1.71 -2.41
N HIS A 336 20.35 -1.52 -3.54
CA HIS A 336 20.60 -0.41 -4.47
C HIS A 336 19.72 0.82 -4.18
N SER A 337 20.30 2.01 -4.41
CA SER A 337 19.61 3.30 -4.29
C SER A 337 18.41 3.38 -5.22
N MET A 338 17.28 3.79 -4.68
CA MET A 338 15.98 3.72 -5.35
C MET A 338 15.66 5.00 -6.13
N GLY A 339 15.40 4.87 -7.44
CA GLY A 339 14.83 5.94 -8.25
C GLY A 339 13.31 5.94 -8.17
N MET A 340 12.74 6.70 -7.23
CA MET A 340 11.29 6.91 -7.15
C MET A 340 10.93 8.23 -7.84
N THR A 341 10.05 8.17 -8.83
CA THR A 341 9.45 9.38 -9.40
C THR A 341 7.96 9.40 -9.04
N GLN A 342 7.56 10.41 -8.26
CA GLN A 342 6.16 10.67 -7.93
C GLN A 342 5.78 12.06 -8.40
N GLY A 343 4.77 12.13 -9.25
CA GLY A 343 4.06 13.36 -9.60
C GLY A 343 2.58 13.15 -9.31
N LEU A 344 2.15 13.49 -8.10
CA LEU A 344 0.77 13.34 -7.66
C LEU A 344 0.20 14.74 -7.43
N ASN A 345 -0.51 15.25 -8.43
CA ASN A 345 -1.21 16.54 -8.36
C ASN A 345 -2.72 16.28 -8.47
N GLY A 346 -3.41 16.23 -7.31
CA GLY A 346 -4.86 16.10 -7.26
C GLY A 346 -5.40 14.77 -7.82
N SER A 347 -6.37 14.82 -8.72
CA SER A 347 -7.02 13.66 -9.35
C SER A 347 -6.17 12.97 -10.43
N GLN A 348 -4.95 13.46 -10.67
CA GLN A 348 -3.98 12.86 -11.58
C GLN A 348 -2.70 12.51 -10.83
N GLY A 349 -2.26 11.27 -11.00
CA GLY A 349 -1.13 10.71 -10.29
C GLY A 349 -0.34 9.77 -11.17
N VAL A 350 0.96 10.02 -11.28
CA VAL A 350 1.92 9.07 -11.86
C VAL A 350 2.89 8.67 -10.76
N ALA A 351 3.00 7.35 -10.55
CA ALA A 351 3.98 6.75 -9.69
C ALA A 351 4.75 5.70 -10.48
N SER A 352 6.08 5.76 -10.42
CA SER A 352 6.92 4.75 -11.04
C SER A 352 8.15 4.47 -10.19
N PHE A 353 8.58 3.21 -10.19
CA PHE A 353 9.87 2.81 -9.67
C PHE A 353 10.51 1.79 -10.61
N GLU A 354 11.83 1.70 -10.52
CA GLU A 354 12.63 0.69 -11.20
C GLU A 354 13.65 0.14 -10.21
N VAL A 355 13.60 -1.16 -9.97
CA VAL A 355 14.41 -1.84 -8.96
C VAL A 355 14.79 -3.19 -9.52
N ASP A 356 16.09 -3.49 -9.62
CA ASP A 356 16.67 -4.78 -10.01
C ASP A 356 15.92 -5.51 -11.15
N ARG A 357 14.92 -6.30 -10.76
CA ARG A 357 14.14 -7.21 -11.61
C ARG A 357 12.81 -6.65 -12.08
N LEU A 358 12.36 -5.50 -11.58
CA LEU A 358 11.03 -4.99 -11.81
C LEU A 358 11.06 -3.50 -12.17
N ARG A 359 10.36 -3.17 -13.25
CA ARG A 359 9.97 -1.81 -13.56
C ARG A 359 8.45 -1.72 -13.47
N MET A 360 7.94 -0.79 -12.68
CA MET A 360 6.52 -0.59 -12.53
C MET A 360 6.17 0.89 -12.71
N ARG A 361 5.07 1.14 -13.39
CA ARG A 361 4.46 2.46 -13.51
C ARG A 361 2.95 2.35 -13.39
N VAL A 362 2.39 3.15 -12.49
CA VAL A 362 0.95 3.34 -12.32
C VAL A 362 0.62 4.78 -12.65
N GLU A 363 -0.42 4.95 -13.45
CA GLU A 363 -0.96 6.23 -13.87
C GLU A 363 -2.46 6.24 -13.63
N VAL A 364 -2.92 7.21 -12.86
CA VAL A 364 -4.33 7.40 -12.55
C VAL A 364 -4.71 8.80 -12.92
N THR A 365 -5.82 8.93 -13.62
CA THR A 365 -6.45 10.20 -13.92
C THR A 365 -7.88 10.16 -13.43
N ALA A 366 -8.58 11.30 -13.54
CA ALA A 366 -10.00 11.37 -13.20
C ALA A 366 -10.87 10.37 -13.99
N THR A 367 -10.43 9.90 -15.15
CA THR A 367 -11.22 9.04 -16.06
C THR A 367 -10.55 7.72 -16.41
N ALA A 368 -9.30 7.50 -16.00
CA ALA A 368 -8.50 6.38 -16.46
C ALA A 368 -7.57 5.84 -15.38
N PHE A 369 -7.35 4.54 -15.42
CA PHE A 369 -6.31 3.82 -14.70
C PHE A 369 -5.44 3.10 -15.71
N THR A 370 -4.12 3.19 -15.58
CA THR A 370 -3.15 2.40 -16.33
C THR A 370 -2.06 1.91 -15.40
N MET A 371 -1.74 0.62 -15.46
CA MET A 371 -0.61 0.02 -14.79
C MET A 371 0.22 -0.75 -15.80
N THR A 372 1.52 -0.52 -15.78
CA THR A 372 2.51 -1.28 -16.55
C THR A 372 3.52 -1.86 -15.58
N LEU A 373 3.83 -3.12 -15.80
CA LEU A 373 4.77 -3.86 -14.99
C LEU A 373 5.63 -4.70 -15.94
N HIS A 374 6.95 -4.62 -15.77
CA HIS A 374 7.91 -5.29 -16.63
C HIS A 374 8.97 -5.97 -15.77
N GLU A 375 9.07 -7.29 -15.87
CA GLU A 375 10.20 -8.03 -15.36
C GLU A 375 11.42 -7.80 -16.28
N ARG A 376 12.53 -7.38 -15.66
CA ARG A 376 13.79 -7.08 -16.36
C ARG A 376 14.71 -8.29 -16.49
N LEU A 377 14.45 -9.33 -15.71
CA LEU A 377 15.15 -10.61 -15.80
C LEU A 377 14.17 -11.68 -16.29
N ALA A 378 14.71 -12.82 -16.72
CA ALA A 378 13.92 -13.97 -17.12
C ALA A 378 12.83 -14.26 -16.07
N PRO A 379 11.58 -14.54 -16.51
CA PRO A 379 11.16 -14.83 -17.89
C PRO A 379 10.79 -13.60 -18.75
N TYR A 380 11.14 -12.37 -18.33
CA TYR A 380 10.88 -11.12 -19.05
C TYR A 380 9.39 -10.82 -19.27
N ARG A 381 8.54 -11.16 -18.28
CA ARG A 381 7.11 -10.91 -18.40
C ARG A 381 6.78 -9.42 -18.37
N SER A 382 5.74 -9.06 -19.10
CA SER A 382 5.17 -7.73 -19.12
C SER A 382 3.68 -7.81 -18.89
N VAL A 383 3.18 -7.02 -17.94
CA VAL A 383 1.75 -6.91 -17.62
C VAL A 383 1.32 -5.47 -17.84
N GLU A 384 0.33 -5.26 -18.70
CA GLU A 384 -0.31 -3.97 -18.93
C GLU A 384 -1.79 -4.09 -18.60
N ILE A 385 -2.29 -3.20 -17.75
CA ILE A 385 -3.69 -3.12 -17.35
C ILE A 385 -4.15 -1.70 -17.57
N SER A 386 -5.25 -1.52 -18.28
CA SER A 386 -5.88 -0.21 -18.46
C SER A 386 -7.39 -0.31 -18.27
N SER A 387 -7.97 0.68 -17.61
CA SER A 387 -9.41 0.79 -17.36
C SER A 387 -9.83 2.24 -17.49
N ASN A 388 -10.85 2.52 -18.30
CA ASN A 388 -11.39 3.86 -18.51
C ASN A 388 -12.87 3.91 -18.12
N GLN A 389 -13.34 5.09 -17.71
CA GLN A 389 -14.75 5.34 -17.39
C GLN A 389 -15.69 5.18 -18.60
N ASP A 390 -15.18 5.24 -19.83
CA ASP A 390 -15.98 4.99 -21.04
C ASP A 390 -16.25 3.49 -21.28
N GLY A 391 -15.77 2.62 -20.40
CA GLY A 391 -15.94 1.17 -20.49
C GLY A 391 -14.81 0.46 -21.24
N ARG A 392 -13.79 1.17 -21.76
CA ARG A 392 -12.59 0.50 -22.27
C ARG A 392 -11.85 -0.16 -21.14
N PHE A 393 -11.57 -1.44 -21.30
CA PHE A 393 -10.77 -2.21 -20.37
C PHE A 393 -9.83 -3.13 -21.15
N ARG A 394 -8.59 -3.24 -20.70
CA ARG A 394 -7.58 -4.11 -21.31
C ARG A 394 -6.68 -4.69 -20.23
N ILE A 395 -6.46 -6.00 -20.31
CA ILE A 395 -5.33 -6.68 -19.67
C ILE A 395 -4.50 -7.31 -20.78
N THR A 396 -3.19 -7.10 -20.77
CA THR A 396 -2.25 -7.79 -21.65
C THR A 396 -1.11 -8.35 -20.79
N VAL A 397 -0.88 -9.64 -20.89
CA VAL A 397 0.22 -10.37 -20.27
C VAL A 397 1.08 -10.91 -21.42
N LEU A 398 2.34 -10.49 -21.46
CA LEU A 398 3.34 -10.98 -22.40
C LEU A 398 4.36 -11.79 -21.60
N GLY A 399 4.62 -13.02 -22.00
CA GLY A 399 5.62 -13.90 -21.40
C GLY A 399 5.95 -15.03 -22.36
N GLU A 400 6.04 -16.26 -21.84
CA GLU A 400 6.08 -17.47 -22.68
C GLU A 400 4.82 -17.62 -23.54
N GLN A 401 3.68 -17.20 -22.97
CA GLN A 401 2.41 -17.05 -23.66
C GLN A 401 1.99 -15.58 -23.70
N VAL A 402 1.20 -15.23 -24.71
CA VAL A 402 0.56 -13.92 -24.84
C VAL A 402 -0.92 -14.07 -24.53
N THR A 403 -1.36 -13.47 -23.44
CA THR A 403 -2.76 -13.46 -23.02
C THR A 403 -3.27 -12.03 -23.00
N ALA A 404 -4.37 -11.76 -23.70
CA ALA A 404 -4.97 -10.44 -23.75
C ALA A 404 -6.49 -10.52 -23.64
N LEU A 405 -7.07 -9.74 -22.73
CA LEU A 405 -8.50 -9.46 -22.64
C LEU A 405 -8.72 -8.01 -23.02
N ILE A 406 -9.53 -7.76 -24.05
CA ILE A 406 -9.81 -6.42 -24.58
C ILE A 406 -11.32 -6.21 -24.62
N GLN A 407 -11.81 -5.24 -23.84
CA GLN A 407 -13.19 -4.78 -23.81
C GLN A 407 -13.29 -3.38 -24.44
N GLN A 408 -14.25 -3.21 -25.35
CA GLN A 408 -14.55 -1.96 -26.04
C GLN A 408 -15.61 -1.12 -25.29
N PRO A 409 -15.75 0.19 -25.58
CA PRO A 409 -16.76 1.04 -24.93
C PRO A 409 -18.20 0.55 -25.06
N ASN A 410 -18.49 -0.19 -26.13
CA ASN A 410 -19.81 -0.77 -26.38
C ASN A 410 -20.08 -2.07 -25.58
N GLY A 411 -19.11 -2.54 -24.79
CA GLY A 411 -19.19 -3.78 -24.03
C GLY A 411 -18.53 -4.98 -24.71
N ASN A 412 -18.36 -4.96 -26.03
CA ASN A 412 -17.80 -6.09 -26.78
C ASN A 412 -16.44 -6.48 -26.21
N VAL A 413 -16.26 -7.76 -25.94
CA VAL A 413 -15.04 -8.31 -25.38
C VAL A 413 -14.42 -9.30 -26.35
N ARG A 414 -13.08 -9.31 -26.37
CA ARG A 414 -12.29 -10.31 -27.05
C ARG A 414 -11.18 -10.79 -26.12
N VAL A 415 -11.01 -12.10 -26.04
CA VAL A 415 -9.85 -12.74 -25.43
C VAL A 415 -8.99 -13.35 -26.53
N LEU A 416 -7.69 -13.18 -26.39
CA LEU A 416 -6.66 -13.76 -27.22
C LEU A 416 -5.68 -14.46 -26.29
N GLU A 417 -5.43 -15.74 -26.52
CA GLU A 417 -4.38 -16.50 -25.86
C GLU A 417 -3.52 -17.14 -26.96
N SER A 418 -2.21 -16.95 -26.89
CA SER A 418 -1.25 -17.47 -27.85
C SER A 418 -0.14 -18.16 -27.10
N TYR A 419 0.02 -19.46 -27.33
CA TYR A 419 1.11 -20.27 -26.81
C TYR A 419 1.60 -21.21 -27.91
N ASP A 420 2.92 -21.39 -28.01
CA ASP A 420 3.58 -22.13 -29.08
C ASP A 420 3.11 -21.66 -30.48
N ASP A 421 2.41 -22.56 -31.21
CA ASP A 421 1.83 -22.33 -32.55
C ASP A 421 0.30 -22.24 -32.54
N LYS A 422 -0.32 -22.21 -31.35
CA LYS A 422 -1.78 -22.15 -31.19
C LYS A 422 -2.23 -20.77 -30.78
N VAL A 423 -3.29 -20.31 -31.44
CA VAL A 423 -3.97 -19.07 -31.09
C VAL A 423 -5.42 -19.40 -30.76
N LEU A 424 -5.79 -19.24 -29.50
CA LEU A 424 -7.17 -19.33 -29.04
C LEU A 424 -7.76 -17.93 -29.02
N THR A 425 -8.94 -17.78 -29.63
CA THR A 425 -9.69 -16.53 -29.59
C THR A 425 -11.12 -16.79 -29.24
N ALA A 426 -11.64 -16.03 -28.28
CA ALA A 426 -13.05 -15.99 -27.94
C ALA A 426 -13.52 -14.54 -27.96
N SER A 427 -14.77 -14.31 -28.35
CA SER A 427 -15.34 -12.96 -28.38
C SER A 427 -16.84 -13.03 -28.12
N ALA A 428 -17.34 -12.05 -27.37
CA ALA A 428 -18.77 -11.93 -27.06
C ALA A 428 -19.17 -10.45 -26.99
N ASN A 429 -20.47 -10.20 -26.86
CA ASN A 429 -21.02 -8.84 -26.74
C ASN A 429 -20.70 -8.19 -25.37
N SER A 430 -20.34 -8.99 -24.37
CA SER A 430 -19.96 -8.52 -23.04
C SER A 430 -19.08 -9.52 -22.30
N CYS A 431 -18.40 -9.10 -21.23
CA CYS A 431 -17.61 -10.03 -20.39
C CYS A 431 -18.49 -11.10 -19.74
N VAL A 432 -19.73 -10.76 -19.37
CA VAL A 432 -20.65 -11.75 -18.80
C VAL A 432 -21.10 -12.77 -19.85
N ASP A 433 -21.40 -12.35 -21.09
CA ASP A 433 -21.71 -13.29 -22.18
C ASP A 433 -20.54 -14.22 -22.46
N LEU A 434 -19.32 -13.68 -22.51
CA LEU A 434 -18.11 -14.47 -22.68
C LEU A 434 -17.95 -15.50 -21.55
N TYR A 435 -18.22 -15.11 -20.31
CA TYR A 435 -18.16 -16.00 -19.16
C TYR A 435 -19.25 -17.09 -19.23
N ALA A 436 -20.48 -16.75 -19.65
CA ALA A 436 -21.56 -17.71 -19.83
C ALA A 436 -21.24 -18.73 -20.93
N GLU A 437 -20.83 -18.27 -22.11
CA GLU A 437 -20.56 -19.11 -23.29
C GLU A 437 -19.30 -19.97 -23.14
N HIS A 438 -18.28 -19.44 -22.45
CA HIS A 438 -16.95 -20.05 -22.34
C HIS A 438 -16.48 -20.15 -20.89
N THR A 439 -17.32 -20.70 -20.00
CA THR A 439 -17.06 -20.69 -18.56
C THR A 439 -15.68 -21.20 -18.15
N ASP A 440 -15.35 -22.45 -18.49
CA ASP A 440 -14.10 -23.07 -18.03
C ASP A 440 -12.88 -22.30 -18.53
N PHE A 441 -12.96 -21.78 -19.77
CA PHE A 441 -11.93 -20.95 -20.37
C PHE A 441 -11.78 -19.60 -19.66
N PHE A 442 -12.90 -18.93 -19.36
CA PHE A 442 -12.87 -17.63 -18.69
C PHE A 442 -12.43 -17.74 -17.22
N GLU A 443 -12.83 -18.80 -16.50
CA GLU A 443 -12.35 -19.06 -15.13
C GLU A 443 -10.85 -19.39 -15.12
N HIS A 444 -10.36 -20.15 -16.11
CA HIS A 444 -8.93 -20.39 -16.28
C HIS A 444 -8.16 -19.08 -16.51
N LEU A 445 -8.65 -18.23 -17.44
CA LEU A 445 -8.07 -16.92 -17.71
C LEU A 445 -7.99 -16.04 -16.45
N LEU A 446 -9.05 -15.99 -15.64
CA LEU A 446 -9.04 -15.24 -14.38
C LEU A 446 -8.03 -15.82 -13.37
N GLN A 447 -7.80 -17.13 -13.39
CA GLN A 447 -6.80 -17.77 -12.56
C GLN A 447 -5.37 -17.44 -13.00
N GLU A 448 -5.11 -17.34 -14.30
CA GLU A 448 -3.81 -16.88 -14.82
C GLU A 448 -3.53 -15.44 -14.39
N PHE A 449 -4.53 -14.55 -14.50
CA PHE A 449 -4.44 -13.18 -13.99
C PHE A 449 -4.21 -13.15 -12.48
N ALA A 450 -4.86 -14.03 -11.72
CA ALA A 450 -4.66 -14.13 -10.27
C ALA A 450 -3.22 -14.55 -9.93
N ALA A 451 -2.62 -15.47 -10.68
CA ALA A 451 -1.24 -15.94 -10.44
C ALA A 451 -0.19 -14.83 -10.55
N ILE A 452 -0.43 -13.80 -11.38
CA ILE A 452 0.44 -12.61 -11.49
C ILE A 452 -0.01 -11.46 -10.58
N GLY A 453 -0.97 -11.70 -9.69
CA GLY A 453 -1.42 -10.77 -8.68
C GLY A 453 -2.54 -9.84 -9.10
N ILE A 454 -3.21 -10.07 -10.23
CA ILE A 454 -4.43 -9.34 -10.55
C ILE A 454 -5.59 -9.97 -9.76
N GLY A 455 -6.19 -9.23 -8.85
CA GLY A 455 -7.32 -9.72 -8.07
C GLY A 455 -8.50 -10.08 -8.97
N LYS A 456 -8.91 -11.35 -9.00
CA LYS A 456 -10.05 -11.81 -9.79
C LYS A 456 -11.38 -11.30 -9.23
N PRO A 457 -12.39 -11.02 -10.08
CA PRO A 457 -13.74 -10.76 -9.61
C PRO A 457 -14.32 -12.05 -9.02
N PRO A 458 -15.38 -11.97 -8.19
CA PRO A 458 -16.04 -13.17 -7.68
C PRO A 458 -16.61 -14.02 -8.82
N THR A 459 -16.36 -15.33 -8.76
CA THR A 459 -16.85 -16.32 -9.75
C THR A 459 -18.11 -17.02 -9.25
N ARG A 460 -18.84 -17.68 -10.14
CA ARG A 460 -20.19 -18.22 -9.85
C ARG A 460 -20.28 -19.16 -8.64
N PHE A 461 -19.21 -19.85 -8.27
CA PHE A 461 -19.19 -20.76 -7.12
C PHE A 461 -18.48 -20.21 -5.88
N GLU A 462 -17.97 -18.98 -5.93
CA GLU A 462 -17.37 -18.37 -4.75
C GLU A 462 -18.45 -18.01 -3.72
N PRO A 463 -18.13 -18.04 -2.41
CA PRO A 463 -19.11 -17.82 -1.35
C PRO A 463 -19.99 -16.59 -1.54
N PRO A 464 -19.48 -15.41 -1.95
CA PRO A 464 -20.31 -14.24 -2.18
C PRO A 464 -21.41 -14.46 -3.21
N ILE A 465 -21.16 -15.21 -4.30
CA ILE A 465 -22.15 -15.51 -5.34
C ILE A 465 -23.08 -16.66 -4.91
N ALA A 466 -22.51 -17.71 -4.33
CA ALA A 466 -23.24 -18.88 -3.89
C ALA A 466 -24.24 -18.55 -2.76
N ASP A 467 -23.80 -17.84 -1.73
CA ASP A 467 -24.66 -17.35 -0.63
C ASP A 467 -25.75 -16.43 -1.18
N ARG A 468 -25.41 -15.64 -2.20
CA ARG A 468 -26.32 -14.73 -2.86
C ARG A 468 -27.44 -15.44 -3.61
N VAL A 469 -27.11 -16.49 -4.37
CA VAL A 469 -28.14 -17.32 -5.04
C VAL A 469 -29.05 -17.98 -4.00
N VAL A 470 -28.50 -18.58 -2.94
CA VAL A 470 -29.31 -19.23 -1.89
C VAL A 470 -30.28 -18.22 -1.24
N ARG A 471 -29.83 -17.00 -0.96
CA ARG A 471 -30.70 -15.94 -0.41
C ARG A 471 -31.83 -15.56 -1.37
N LEU A 472 -31.54 -15.40 -2.65
CA LEU A 472 -32.57 -15.10 -3.65
C LEU A 472 -33.62 -16.23 -3.77
N LEU A 473 -33.21 -17.49 -3.57
CA LEU A 473 -34.13 -18.61 -3.50
C LEU A 473 -35.03 -18.58 -2.27
N GLU A 474 -34.55 -18.06 -1.14
CA GLU A 474 -35.34 -17.86 0.09
C GLU A 474 -36.35 -16.71 -0.06
N ILE A 475 -35.92 -15.58 -0.61
CA ILE A 475 -36.77 -14.40 -0.83
C ILE A 475 -37.95 -14.71 -1.75
N ALA A 476 -37.74 -15.56 -2.77
CA ALA A 476 -38.79 -15.95 -3.71
C ALA A 476 -40.01 -16.64 -3.06
N GLU A 477 -39.91 -17.05 -1.79
CA GLU A 477 -40.99 -17.67 -1.01
C GLU A 477 -41.70 -16.69 -0.05
N ILE A 478 -41.17 -15.47 0.14
CA ILE A 478 -41.73 -14.45 1.05
C ILE A 478 -42.71 -13.56 0.27
N ASP A 479 -43.84 -13.19 0.89
CA ASP A 479 -44.70 -12.10 0.38
C ASP A 479 -43.95 -10.76 0.52
N VAL A 480 -43.19 -10.41 -0.52
CA VAL A 480 -42.31 -9.25 -0.56
C VAL A 480 -43.09 -7.96 -0.31
N GLU A 481 -44.33 -7.85 -0.78
CA GLU A 481 -45.14 -6.64 -0.62
C GLU A 481 -45.61 -6.47 0.83
N ALA A 482 -46.17 -7.52 1.41
CA ALA A 482 -46.62 -7.48 2.80
C ALA A 482 -45.44 -7.21 3.75
N ASN A 483 -44.27 -7.83 3.50
CA ASN A 483 -43.11 -7.62 4.35
C ASN A 483 -42.49 -6.22 4.15
N PHE A 484 -42.42 -5.73 2.90
CA PHE A 484 -41.92 -4.38 2.63
C PHE A 484 -42.79 -3.31 3.31
N ALA A 485 -44.11 -3.41 3.20
CA ALA A 485 -45.03 -2.48 3.85
C ALA A 485 -44.90 -2.46 5.38
N ARG A 486 -44.69 -3.64 5.99
CA ARG A 486 -44.38 -3.74 7.43
C ARG A 486 -43.06 -3.05 7.76
N LEU A 487 -42.00 -3.36 7.01
CA LEU A 487 -40.66 -2.86 7.27
C LEU A 487 -40.55 -1.35 7.07
N THR A 488 -41.20 -0.76 6.07
CA THR A 488 -41.23 0.69 5.88
C THR A 488 -42.00 1.40 6.99
N ALA A 489 -43.12 0.83 7.45
CA ALA A 489 -43.85 1.35 8.61
C ALA A 489 -43.02 1.29 9.91
N ASP A 490 -42.27 0.21 10.14
CA ASP A 490 -41.35 0.09 11.28
C ASP A 490 -40.13 1.01 11.14
N LEU A 491 -39.63 1.23 9.92
CA LEU A 491 -38.52 2.14 9.61
C LEU A 491 -38.89 3.62 9.86
N ASP A 492 -40.16 3.98 9.69
CA ASP A 492 -40.72 5.30 10.00
C ASP A 492 -41.30 5.41 11.44
N SER A 493 -41.17 4.35 12.24
CA SER A 493 -41.67 4.33 13.62
C SER A 493 -40.96 5.36 14.50
N LEU A 494 -41.61 5.87 15.55
CA LEU A 494 -40.95 6.69 16.57
C LEU A 494 -40.06 5.85 17.52
N ASP A 495 -40.23 4.54 17.56
CA ASP A 495 -39.41 3.61 18.36
C ASP A 495 -38.07 3.30 17.68
N TYR A 496 -36.97 3.68 18.32
CA TYR A 496 -35.61 3.44 17.82
C TYR A 496 -35.33 1.94 17.57
N THR A 497 -35.81 1.06 18.44
CA THR A 497 -35.54 -0.38 18.35
C THR A 497 -36.19 -0.97 17.10
N LYS A 498 -37.42 -0.55 16.80
CA LYS A 498 -38.14 -0.97 15.59
C LYS A 498 -37.46 -0.44 14.33
N ARG A 499 -37.10 0.84 14.32
CA ARG A 499 -36.39 1.45 13.18
C ARG A 499 -35.08 0.74 12.89
N GLU A 500 -34.31 0.42 13.93
CA GLU A 500 -33.01 -0.21 13.78
C GLU A 500 -33.15 -1.66 13.30
N ALA A 501 -34.09 -2.43 13.87
CA ALA A 501 -34.39 -3.78 13.41
C ALA A 501 -34.87 -3.80 11.96
N ALA A 502 -35.77 -2.89 11.57
CA ALA A 502 -36.25 -2.76 10.20
C ALA A 502 -35.12 -2.34 9.25
N SER A 503 -34.25 -1.41 9.66
CA SER A 503 -33.10 -0.99 8.87
C SER A 503 -32.12 -2.14 8.65
N GLN A 504 -31.88 -2.98 9.66
CA GLN A 504 -31.03 -4.16 9.56
C GLN A 504 -31.66 -5.23 8.65
N GLU A 505 -32.97 -5.49 8.78
CA GLU A 505 -33.68 -6.43 7.92
C GLU A 505 -33.70 -5.96 6.46
N LEU A 506 -34.01 -4.68 6.21
CA LEU A 506 -33.95 -4.07 4.88
C LEU A 506 -32.52 -4.04 4.32
N THR A 507 -31.49 -3.84 5.15
CA THR A 507 -30.09 -3.91 4.69
C THR A 507 -29.69 -5.33 4.32
N ARG A 508 -30.15 -6.32 5.11
CA ARG A 508 -29.85 -7.74 4.90
C ARG A 508 -30.47 -8.26 3.61
N ASP A 509 -31.71 -7.84 3.32
CA ASP A 509 -32.53 -8.34 2.21
C ASP A 509 -32.79 -7.24 1.16
N VAL A 510 -31.86 -6.28 1.06
CA VAL A 510 -32.01 -5.02 0.32
C VAL A 510 -32.40 -5.22 -1.14
N GLU A 511 -32.03 -6.30 -1.79
CA GLU A 511 -32.25 -6.45 -3.23
C GLU A 511 -33.70 -6.84 -3.55
N ALA A 512 -34.36 -7.57 -2.64
CA ALA A 512 -35.80 -7.80 -2.72
C ALA A 512 -36.56 -6.47 -2.67
N TYR A 513 -36.00 -5.50 -1.96
CA TYR A 513 -36.62 -4.23 -1.64
C TYR A 513 -36.06 -3.06 -2.46
N ALA A 514 -34.94 -3.19 -3.15
CA ALA A 514 -34.21 -2.08 -3.76
C ALA A 514 -35.08 -1.29 -4.75
N PRO A 515 -35.81 -1.93 -5.70
CA PRO A 515 -36.73 -1.20 -6.58
C PRO A 515 -37.81 -0.42 -5.81
N ARG A 516 -38.24 -0.92 -4.66
CA ARG A 516 -39.29 -0.28 -3.83
C ARG A 516 -38.70 0.81 -2.93
N LEU A 517 -37.48 0.62 -2.42
CA LEU A 517 -36.72 1.65 -1.71
C LEU A 517 -36.42 2.84 -2.62
N GLU A 518 -36.13 2.59 -3.90
CA GLU A 518 -35.97 3.65 -4.92
C GLU A 518 -37.27 4.43 -5.15
N GLN A 519 -38.42 3.74 -5.19
CA GLN A 519 -39.74 4.38 -5.31
C GLN A 519 -40.07 5.31 -4.13
N LEU A 520 -39.51 5.09 -2.93
CA LEU A 520 -39.72 5.97 -1.79
C LEU A 520 -39.15 7.39 -2.01
N PHE A 521 -38.23 7.59 -2.95
CA PHE A 521 -37.73 8.93 -3.28
C PHE A 521 -38.70 9.73 -4.14
N GLU A 522 -39.57 9.05 -4.89
CA GLU A 522 -40.62 9.66 -5.71
C GLU A 522 -41.93 9.85 -4.93
N ASP A 523 -42.08 9.17 -3.78
CA ASP A 523 -43.25 9.29 -2.92
C ASP A 523 -43.16 10.51 -1.99
N ASP A 524 -43.97 11.53 -2.27
CA ASP A 524 -44.10 12.72 -1.43
C ASP A 524 -44.68 12.43 -0.04
N ALA A 525 -45.40 11.30 0.14
CA ALA A 525 -45.91 10.88 1.44
C ALA A 525 -44.82 10.27 2.33
N ALA A 526 -43.68 9.86 1.77
CA ALA A 526 -42.57 9.31 2.54
C ALA A 526 -41.89 10.38 3.39
N SER A 527 -41.72 10.09 4.68
CA SER A 527 -41.03 10.99 5.60
C SER A 527 -39.57 11.23 5.17
N LEU A 528 -38.98 12.34 5.63
CA LEU A 528 -37.57 12.65 5.34
C LEU A 528 -36.63 11.63 5.98
N GLU A 529 -36.95 11.14 7.17
CA GLU A 529 -36.15 10.13 7.88
C GLU A 529 -36.19 8.77 7.13
N LEU A 530 -37.38 8.36 6.67
CA LEU A 530 -37.56 7.15 5.87
C LEU A 530 -36.71 7.21 4.60
N ARG A 531 -36.78 8.31 3.86
CA ARG A 531 -35.96 8.54 2.65
C ARG A 531 -34.45 8.55 2.96
N SER A 532 -34.03 9.23 4.03
CA SER A 532 -32.62 9.26 4.46
C SER A 532 -32.09 7.87 4.81
N ARG A 533 -32.89 7.02 5.46
CA ARG A 533 -32.51 5.64 5.79
C ARG A 533 -32.50 4.75 4.57
N ALA A 534 -33.53 4.83 3.73
CA ALA A 534 -33.57 4.12 2.46
C ALA A 534 -32.34 4.44 1.60
N GLN A 535 -31.95 5.73 1.54
CA GLN A 535 -30.73 6.16 0.86
C GLN A 535 -29.48 5.52 1.45
N ARG A 536 -29.31 5.54 2.78
CA ARG A 536 -28.15 4.89 3.45
C ARG A 536 -28.10 3.39 3.18
N ILE A 537 -29.25 2.72 3.18
CA ILE A 537 -29.36 1.28 2.87
C ILE A 537 -28.92 1.02 1.42
N LEU A 538 -29.41 1.80 0.47
CA LEU A 538 -29.07 1.67 -0.95
C LEU A 538 -27.60 2.03 -1.24
N GLU A 539 -27.05 3.05 -0.58
CA GLU A 539 -25.63 3.41 -0.68
C GLU A 539 -24.73 2.31 -0.13
N GLY A 540 -25.08 1.72 1.02
CA GLY A 540 -24.38 0.57 1.59
C GLY A 540 -24.44 -0.65 0.67
N TYR A 541 -25.60 -0.92 0.09
CA TYR A 541 -25.80 -1.99 -0.89
C TYR A 541 -24.96 -1.80 -2.16
N ALA A 542 -25.00 -0.60 -2.76
CA ALA A 542 -24.25 -0.27 -3.96
C ALA A 542 -22.74 -0.46 -3.79
N LYS A 543 -22.22 -0.24 -2.58
CA LYS A 543 -20.81 -0.46 -2.24
C LYS A 543 -20.43 -1.94 -2.08
N GLN A 544 -21.30 -2.77 -1.51
CA GLN A 544 -20.92 -4.10 -1.03
C GLN A 544 -21.40 -5.27 -1.89
N GLN A 545 -22.61 -5.21 -2.45
CA GLN A 545 -23.29 -6.39 -3.02
C GLN A 545 -23.71 -6.24 -4.48
N ARG A 546 -23.65 -5.03 -5.05
CA ARG A 546 -24.06 -4.76 -6.43
C ARG A 546 -23.37 -5.68 -7.46
N GLY A 547 -22.07 -5.92 -7.34
CA GLY A 547 -21.33 -6.78 -8.26
C GLY A 547 -21.79 -8.26 -8.24
N PRO A 548 -21.85 -8.91 -7.06
CA PRO A 548 -22.46 -10.23 -6.91
C PRO A 548 -23.86 -10.36 -7.50
N ASP A 549 -24.73 -9.40 -7.22
CA ASP A 549 -26.11 -9.38 -7.72
C ASP A 549 -26.21 -9.30 -9.22
N GLU A 550 -25.50 -8.33 -9.82
CA GLU A 550 -25.46 -8.15 -11.26
C GLU A 550 -24.98 -9.43 -11.95
N LEU A 551 -23.96 -10.09 -11.42
CA LEU A 551 -23.48 -11.36 -11.97
C LEU A 551 -24.54 -12.48 -11.87
N VAL A 552 -25.19 -12.62 -10.71
CA VAL A 552 -26.24 -13.63 -10.50
C VAL A 552 -27.39 -13.43 -11.46
N GLN A 553 -27.83 -12.18 -11.65
CA GLN A 553 -28.93 -11.82 -12.54
C GLN A 553 -28.56 -12.02 -14.01
N GLU A 554 -27.41 -11.50 -14.44
CA GLU A 554 -26.98 -11.54 -15.84
C GLU A 554 -26.66 -12.96 -16.31
N LEU A 555 -26.06 -13.80 -15.44
CA LEU A 555 -25.87 -15.23 -15.71
C LEU A 555 -27.13 -16.08 -15.45
N LYS A 556 -28.20 -15.47 -14.92
CA LYS A 556 -29.45 -16.15 -14.58
C LYS A 556 -29.24 -17.38 -13.68
N LEU A 557 -28.34 -17.27 -12.70
CA LEU A 557 -27.91 -18.42 -11.89
C LEU A 557 -29.05 -19.04 -11.07
N VAL A 558 -30.06 -18.26 -10.71
CA VAL A 558 -31.27 -18.72 -9.99
C VAL A 558 -32.17 -19.59 -10.89
N ASP A 559 -31.99 -19.48 -12.21
CA ASP A 559 -32.78 -20.14 -13.25
C ASP A 559 -31.97 -21.15 -14.08
N ASP A 560 -30.69 -21.37 -13.74
CA ASP A 560 -29.81 -22.31 -14.42
C ASP A 560 -29.80 -23.67 -13.69
N PRO A 561 -30.44 -24.72 -14.25
CA PRO A 561 -30.48 -26.03 -13.60
C PRO A 561 -29.10 -26.69 -13.47
N ILE A 562 -28.18 -26.43 -14.41
CA ILE A 562 -26.82 -26.98 -14.38
C ILE A 562 -26.05 -26.37 -13.23
N TYR A 563 -26.12 -25.04 -13.09
CA TYR A 563 -25.51 -24.36 -11.97
C TYR A 563 -26.09 -24.80 -10.63
N LEU A 564 -27.42 -24.81 -10.47
CA LEU A 564 -28.09 -25.17 -9.21
C LEU A 564 -27.78 -26.62 -8.77
N ALA A 565 -27.73 -27.57 -9.70
CA ALA A 565 -27.35 -28.95 -9.38
C ALA A 565 -25.89 -29.07 -8.90
N ASN A 566 -24.98 -28.28 -9.50
CA ASN A 566 -23.59 -28.22 -9.05
C ASN A 566 -23.46 -27.49 -7.71
N LEU A 567 -24.24 -26.43 -7.49
CA LEU A 567 -24.29 -25.69 -6.23
C LEU A 567 -24.75 -26.59 -5.08
N LEU A 568 -25.75 -27.44 -5.31
CA LEU A 568 -26.23 -28.43 -4.33
C LEU A 568 -25.09 -29.33 -3.81
N GLY A 569 -24.11 -29.69 -4.65
CA GLY A 569 -22.94 -30.48 -4.24
C GLY A 569 -21.85 -29.70 -3.48
N LYS A 570 -21.94 -28.37 -3.42
CA LYS A 570 -20.92 -27.47 -2.84
C LYS A 570 -21.41 -26.73 -1.58
N ARG A 571 -22.69 -26.82 -1.25
CA ARG A 571 -23.32 -26.12 -0.11
C ARG A 571 -23.52 -27.03 1.10
N PRO A 572 -23.69 -26.47 2.31
CA PRO A 572 -24.10 -27.25 3.47
C PRO A 572 -25.53 -27.82 3.28
N PRO A 573 -25.87 -28.96 3.92
CA PRO A 573 -27.17 -29.62 3.76
C PRO A 573 -28.40 -28.77 4.11
N GLU A 574 -28.23 -27.73 4.92
CA GLU A 574 -29.28 -26.77 5.29
C GLU A 574 -29.83 -25.97 4.10
N ASP A 575 -29.01 -25.76 3.07
CA ASP A 575 -29.41 -25.05 1.85
C ASP A 575 -30.13 -25.98 0.83
N PHE A 576 -30.02 -27.30 1.02
CA PHE A 576 -30.46 -28.27 0.00
C PHE A 576 -31.95 -28.18 -0.33
N PRO A 577 -32.88 -28.09 0.65
CA PRO A 577 -34.32 -28.05 0.34
C PRO A 577 -34.70 -26.89 -0.58
N ARG A 578 -34.08 -25.71 -0.41
CA ARG A 578 -34.36 -24.52 -1.22
C ARG A 578 -33.87 -24.69 -2.66
N ILE A 579 -32.63 -25.16 -2.82
CA ILE A 579 -32.03 -25.41 -4.13
C ILE A 579 -32.78 -26.52 -4.87
N ALA A 580 -33.10 -27.63 -4.17
CA ALA A 580 -33.86 -28.74 -4.73
C ALA A 580 -35.26 -28.29 -5.15
N SER A 581 -36.02 -27.59 -4.30
CA SER A 581 -37.35 -27.04 -4.62
C SER A 581 -37.33 -26.20 -5.91
N ARG A 582 -36.29 -25.37 -6.10
CA ARG A 582 -36.14 -24.61 -7.35
C ARG A 582 -35.84 -25.49 -8.55
N LEU A 583 -34.93 -26.46 -8.42
CA LEU A 583 -34.63 -27.43 -9.47
C LEU A 583 -35.87 -28.22 -9.90
N GLU A 584 -36.69 -28.68 -8.94
CA GLU A 584 -37.94 -29.39 -9.23
C GLU A 584 -38.92 -28.49 -9.98
N LYS A 585 -39.06 -27.21 -9.58
CA LYS A 585 -39.90 -26.22 -10.28
C LYS A 585 -39.43 -25.94 -11.71
N LEU A 586 -38.12 -25.81 -11.93
CA LEU A 586 -37.54 -25.49 -13.25
C LEU A 586 -37.58 -26.68 -14.22
N THR A 587 -37.36 -27.90 -13.70
CA THR A 587 -37.18 -29.11 -14.54
C THR A 587 -38.40 -30.02 -14.59
N GLY A 588 -39.33 -29.89 -13.64
CA GLY A 588 -40.47 -30.79 -13.47
C GLY A 588 -40.11 -32.19 -12.93
N GLN A 589 -38.85 -32.43 -12.56
CA GLN A 589 -38.40 -33.69 -11.97
C GLN A 589 -38.43 -33.62 -10.45
N SER A 590 -38.74 -34.72 -9.76
CA SER A 590 -38.63 -34.81 -8.30
C SER A 590 -37.53 -35.77 -7.90
N LEU A 591 -36.30 -35.24 -7.81
CA LEU A 591 -35.11 -35.97 -7.39
C LEU A 591 -34.69 -35.60 -5.95
N GLY A 592 -35.42 -34.69 -5.30
CA GLY A 592 -35.16 -34.26 -3.93
C GLY A 592 -33.78 -33.63 -3.75
N ASN A 593 -33.18 -33.89 -2.58
CA ASN A 593 -31.94 -33.25 -2.13
C ASN A 593 -30.66 -33.99 -2.56
N ASP A 594 -30.71 -34.92 -3.51
CA ASP A 594 -29.55 -35.74 -3.92
C ASP A 594 -28.74 -35.07 -5.07
N PRO A 595 -27.54 -34.52 -4.80
CA PRO A 595 -26.73 -33.84 -5.83
C PRO A 595 -26.19 -34.80 -6.89
N ALA A 596 -26.05 -36.09 -6.60
CA ALA A 596 -25.58 -37.08 -7.57
C ALA A 596 -26.71 -37.43 -8.55
N ALA A 597 -27.93 -37.62 -8.05
CA ALA A 597 -29.11 -37.87 -8.89
C ALA A 597 -29.37 -36.72 -9.87
N TRP A 598 -29.31 -35.46 -9.41
CA TRP A 598 -29.45 -34.29 -10.28
C TRP A 598 -28.38 -34.23 -11.38
N ARG A 599 -27.11 -34.48 -11.04
CA ARG A 599 -26.00 -34.47 -12.01
C ARG A 599 -26.12 -35.60 -13.04
N ASP A 600 -26.48 -36.80 -12.61
CA ASP A 600 -26.71 -37.94 -13.52
C ASP A 600 -27.87 -37.66 -14.48
N TRP A 601 -28.99 -37.12 -13.98
CA TRP A 601 -30.12 -36.73 -14.81
C TRP A 601 -29.75 -35.66 -15.85
N LEU A 602 -29.05 -34.60 -15.43
CA LEU A 602 -28.60 -33.52 -16.34
C LEU A 602 -27.64 -34.03 -17.41
N SER A 603 -26.75 -34.97 -17.08
CA SER A 603 -25.80 -35.54 -18.05
C SER A 603 -26.47 -36.31 -19.19
N LYS A 604 -27.70 -36.79 -18.97
CA LYS A 604 -28.52 -37.52 -19.95
C LYS A 604 -29.38 -36.60 -20.81
N GLN A 605 -29.53 -35.34 -20.42
CA GLN A 605 -30.28 -34.37 -21.21
C GLN A 605 -29.45 -33.91 -22.42
N PRO A 606 -30.05 -33.74 -23.59
CA PRO A 606 -29.37 -33.10 -24.71
C PRO A 606 -28.97 -31.70 -24.29
N ARG A 607 -27.68 -31.35 -24.45
CA ARG A 607 -27.22 -29.98 -24.25
C ARG A 607 -27.94 -29.09 -25.27
N PRO A 608 -28.61 -28.00 -24.83
CA PRO A 608 -29.32 -27.10 -25.73
C PRO A 608 -28.38 -26.42 -26.74
#